data_AF-A0A553EH44-F1
#
_entry.id   AF-A0A553EH44-F1
#
_cell.length_a   1.000
_cell.length_b   1.000
_cell.length_c   1.000
_cell.angle_alpha   90.00
_cell.angle_beta   90.00
_cell.angle_gamma   90.00
#
_symmetry.space_group_name_H-M   'P 1'
#
loop_
_entity.id
_entity.type
_entity.pdbx_description
1 polymer ?
#
loop_
_entity_poly.entity_id
_entity_poly.type
_entity_poly.pdbx_seq_one_letter_code
_entity_poly.pdbx_strand_id
1 'polypeptide(L)'
;MKQYMILTAMFCLLLAFPGCGDDEKDAPDVGGGQPPVETPQNMKGSFESKYRRYAQRDKHEGQRSSDKIVTQWRDTVWRNERVHTQLILWAEKNVKEISYQVNDLKCGAQTLSSSNIRLRFPTYVLGDTKALDCGMQTSRQSAYIADALSEQQVTQISSTDPTKVWVTIDVPKNTSPGLYEGSIDVKQEETGEKLSFNIQLLVTDHTLPDVKDWTYHLDIWQFPFQLVTLCEKSGSKVEPFSPAYESLMSSFYKMLADAGQKAVTTYIKDGAFLGGQTMVNWSLNEDNTWSFDYANFDKFVEFMFSLGINKQIDCFSLVGWNNSIGYFDIAASSYKTKELPIGTDEYNEVWTAFLTSFRAHLTAKGWFDKAVLFLDEARDEETRKVVNLIRQNGKDWKIGLAGSRIAADIENELYDYCTLLGYERASTNPVSTFYTSCSQMFPNNYVSKETSPAEMVWMSWYAASKGLNGYLRWAFDYWLSSDPLNIQDGTNTAGDFHMIYRTDNTASSKAIASIRFEMLREGIQDYEKIKIVSAPALDAALKSVDIASGRTAEKTILNTQHILKQISAN
;
A
#
# COMPACT_ATOMS: atom_id res chain seq x y z
N MET A 1 22.01 11.69 -46.08
CA MET A 1 22.72 10.47 -46.52
C MET A 1 22.59 9.44 -45.40
N LYS A 2 22.04 8.27 -45.72
CA LYS A 2 21.79 7.07 -44.89
C LYS A 2 20.66 7.13 -43.84
N GLN A 3 19.48 6.79 -44.35
CA GLN A 3 18.38 6.11 -43.65
C GLN A 3 18.83 4.74 -43.13
N TYR A 4 18.28 4.30 -41.99
CA TYR A 4 18.09 2.88 -41.68
C TYR A 4 16.71 2.66 -41.08
N MET A 5 15.79 2.23 -41.94
CA MET A 5 14.63 1.40 -41.60
C MET A 5 15.13 0.06 -41.08
N ILE A 6 14.60 -0.43 -39.97
CA ILE A 6 14.68 -1.84 -39.61
C ILE A 6 13.26 -2.40 -39.67
N LEU A 7 13.11 -3.34 -40.60
CA LEU A 7 11.93 -4.11 -40.94
C LEU A 7 11.79 -5.24 -39.90
N THR A 8 10.64 -5.36 -39.25
CA THR A 8 10.31 -6.53 -38.42
C THR A 8 9.64 -7.58 -39.31
N ALA A 9 10.37 -8.64 -39.66
CA ALA A 9 9.84 -9.76 -40.43
C ALA A 9 9.15 -10.77 -39.50
N MET A 10 7.86 -10.96 -39.72
CA MET A 10 6.97 -11.91 -39.08
C MET A 10 7.15 -13.28 -39.77
N PHE A 11 7.62 -14.30 -39.04
CA PHE A 11 7.81 -15.65 -39.59
C PHE A 11 6.61 -16.53 -39.20
N CYS A 12 5.65 -16.69 -40.13
CA CYS A 12 4.59 -17.70 -40.04
C CYS A 12 5.08 -19.00 -40.67
N LEU A 13 5.19 -20.08 -39.89
CA LEU A 13 5.35 -21.44 -40.42
C LEU A 13 3.95 -22.02 -40.69
N LEU A 14 3.60 -22.12 -41.98
CA LEU A 14 2.51 -22.96 -42.48
C LEU A 14 3.09 -24.31 -42.87
N LEU A 15 2.65 -25.39 -42.21
CA LEU A 15 2.89 -26.76 -42.64
C LEU A 15 1.72 -27.21 -43.52
N ALA A 16 1.99 -27.40 -44.80
CA ALA A 16 1.10 -28.01 -45.77
C ALA A 16 1.20 -29.53 -45.70
N PHE A 17 0.06 -30.22 -45.65
CA PHE A 17 -0.04 -31.66 -45.94
C PHE A 17 -0.61 -31.85 -47.36
N PRO A 18 -0.10 -32.80 -48.16
CA PRO A 18 -0.57 -33.03 -49.52
C PRO A 18 -1.88 -33.83 -49.52
N GLY A 19 -2.77 -33.45 -50.44
CA GLY A 19 -4.04 -34.12 -50.66
C GLY A 19 -3.92 -35.43 -51.44
N CYS A 20 -4.89 -36.31 -51.22
CA CYS A 20 -5.39 -37.27 -52.20
C CYS A 20 -6.86 -36.93 -52.44
N GLY A 21 -7.25 -36.76 -53.71
CA GLY A 21 -8.64 -36.71 -54.11
C GLY A 21 -9.21 -38.12 -54.26
N ASP A 22 -10.53 -38.24 -54.10
CA ASP A 22 -11.42 -38.63 -55.20
C ASP A 22 -12.90 -38.49 -54.80
N ASP A 23 -13.68 -38.17 -55.85
CA ASP A 23 -15.11 -38.37 -56.09
C ASP A 23 -16.22 -37.49 -55.48
N GLU A 24 -16.80 -36.69 -56.41
CA GLU A 24 -18.17 -36.17 -56.45
C GLU A 24 -19.24 -37.26 -56.23
N LYS A 25 -20.22 -36.99 -55.34
CA LYS A 25 -21.64 -36.79 -55.70
C LYS A 25 -22.56 -36.66 -54.47
N ASP A 26 -23.62 -35.89 -54.69
CA ASP A 26 -24.89 -35.80 -53.94
C ASP A 26 -24.93 -34.91 -52.70
N ALA A 27 -25.30 -33.64 -52.95
CA ALA A 27 -25.89 -32.74 -51.96
C ALA A 27 -27.37 -33.07 -51.71
N PRO A 28 -27.84 -32.99 -50.46
CA PRO A 28 -29.20 -32.54 -50.16
C PRO A 28 -29.17 -31.12 -49.58
N ASP A 29 -30.08 -30.31 -50.10
CA ASP A 29 -30.48 -28.99 -49.63
C ASP A 29 -30.86 -29.01 -48.14
N VAL A 30 -30.13 -28.26 -47.31
CA VAL A 30 -30.48 -28.02 -45.91
C VAL A 30 -30.50 -26.52 -45.66
N GLY A 31 -31.73 -26.02 -45.59
CA GLY A 31 -32.20 -24.72 -45.10
C GLY A 31 -31.16 -23.75 -44.58
N GLY A 32 -31.10 -22.58 -45.24
CA GLY A 32 -30.47 -21.39 -44.71
C GLY A 32 -31.06 -20.99 -43.36
N GLY A 33 -30.41 -21.41 -42.28
CA GLY A 33 -30.54 -20.77 -40.99
C GLY A 33 -29.99 -19.36 -41.12
N GLN A 34 -30.83 -18.35 -40.92
CA GLN A 34 -30.35 -16.99 -40.67
C GLN A 34 -29.27 -17.06 -39.58
N PRO A 35 -28.10 -16.42 -39.77
CA PRO A 35 -27.18 -16.25 -38.65
C PRO A 35 -27.96 -15.60 -37.50
N PRO A 36 -27.76 -16.05 -36.25
CA PRO A 36 -28.48 -15.47 -35.12
C PRO A 36 -28.31 -13.96 -35.19
N VAL A 37 -29.44 -13.25 -35.22
CA VAL A 37 -29.46 -11.79 -35.16
C VAL A 37 -28.70 -11.42 -33.89
N GLU A 38 -27.47 -10.93 -34.03
CA GLU A 38 -26.71 -10.38 -32.91
C GLU A 38 -27.58 -9.28 -32.33
N THR A 39 -28.13 -9.53 -31.15
CA THR A 39 -28.89 -8.53 -30.43
C THR A 39 -27.90 -7.42 -30.11
N PRO A 40 -28.14 -6.16 -30.52
CA PRO A 40 -27.20 -5.08 -30.25
C PRO A 40 -26.94 -5.01 -28.74
N GLN A 41 -25.69 -5.27 -28.34
CA GLN A 41 -25.31 -5.18 -26.92
C GLN A 41 -25.29 -3.71 -26.51
N ASN A 42 -26.13 -3.36 -25.52
CA ASN A 42 -26.14 -2.02 -24.95
C ASN A 42 -24.94 -1.81 -24.01
N MET A 43 -24.45 -2.89 -23.39
CA MET A 43 -23.29 -2.89 -22.52
C MET A 43 -22.04 -3.32 -23.29
N LYS A 44 -20.92 -2.69 -22.97
CA LYS A 44 -19.58 -3.09 -23.43
C LYS A 44 -18.63 -3.04 -22.24
N GLY A 45 -17.54 -3.77 -22.34
CA GLY A 45 -16.49 -3.70 -21.33
C GLY A 45 -15.16 -4.24 -21.82
N SER A 46 -14.11 -3.96 -21.06
CA SER A 46 -12.75 -4.39 -21.34
C SER A 46 -11.97 -4.54 -20.04
N PHE A 47 -11.12 -5.56 -19.95
CA PHE A 47 -10.02 -5.54 -19.01
C PHE A 47 -9.08 -4.37 -19.33
N GLU A 48 -8.42 -3.89 -18.28
CA GLU A 48 -7.52 -2.75 -18.30
C GLU A 48 -6.39 -3.00 -17.31
N SER A 49 -5.24 -2.37 -17.55
CA SER A 49 -4.11 -2.39 -16.64
C SER A 49 -4.51 -1.91 -15.24
N LYS A 50 -4.11 -2.66 -14.21
CA LYS A 50 -4.23 -2.22 -12.81
C LYS A 50 -3.49 -0.92 -12.50
N TYR A 51 -2.54 -0.53 -13.36
CA TYR A 51 -1.79 0.73 -13.26
C TYR A 51 -2.47 1.90 -13.96
N ARG A 52 -3.58 1.69 -14.66
CA ARG A 52 -4.34 2.80 -15.24
C ARG A 52 -5.12 3.51 -14.14
N ARG A 53 -4.77 4.77 -13.89
CA ARG A 53 -5.55 5.68 -13.04
C ARG A 53 -6.64 6.37 -13.86
N TYR A 54 -7.87 6.35 -13.34
CA TYR A 54 -9.01 7.03 -13.96
C TYR A 54 -9.44 8.23 -13.12
N ALA A 55 -9.54 9.40 -13.77
CA ALA A 55 -10.35 10.49 -13.24
C ALA A 55 -11.82 10.31 -13.64
N GLN A 56 -12.70 11.04 -12.96
CA GLN A 56 -14.13 11.01 -13.26
C GLN A 56 -14.40 11.37 -14.72
N ARG A 57 -15.22 10.55 -15.40
CA ARG A 57 -15.58 10.65 -16.82
C ARG A 57 -14.47 10.29 -17.80
N ASP A 58 -13.27 9.92 -17.34
CA ASP A 58 -12.24 9.40 -18.22
C ASP A 58 -12.75 8.16 -18.95
N LYS A 59 -12.47 8.13 -20.25
CA LYS A 59 -12.94 7.13 -21.20
C LYS A 59 -11.87 6.06 -21.41
N HIS A 60 -12.30 4.81 -21.52
CA HIS A 60 -11.43 3.71 -21.94
C HIS A 60 -11.21 3.79 -23.47
N GLU A 61 -10.02 3.41 -23.97
CA GLU A 61 -9.71 3.50 -25.40
C GLU A 61 -10.65 2.65 -26.28
N GLY A 62 -11.12 1.53 -25.74
CA GLY A 62 -12.13 0.65 -26.33
C GLY A 62 -13.47 1.33 -26.67
N GLN A 63 -13.75 2.50 -26.10
CA GLN A 63 -14.93 3.30 -26.46
C GLN A 63 -14.79 4.01 -27.81
N ARG A 64 -13.56 4.20 -28.28
CA ARG A 64 -13.25 4.81 -29.57
C ARG A 64 -12.86 3.77 -30.62
N SER A 65 -12.27 2.65 -30.21
CA SER A 65 -11.69 1.67 -31.10
C SER A 65 -11.89 0.25 -30.56
N SER A 66 -12.68 -0.58 -31.25
CA SER A 66 -13.05 -1.92 -30.76
C SER A 66 -11.88 -2.91 -30.70
N ASP A 67 -10.80 -2.68 -31.44
CA ASP A 67 -9.54 -3.44 -31.35
C ASP A 67 -8.81 -3.26 -30.02
N LYS A 68 -9.16 -2.23 -29.24
CA LYS A 68 -8.64 -1.99 -27.89
C LYS A 68 -9.45 -2.68 -26.80
N ILE A 69 -10.49 -3.42 -27.17
CA ILE A 69 -11.30 -4.18 -26.21
C ILE A 69 -10.62 -5.51 -25.92
N VAL A 70 -10.35 -5.77 -24.64
CA VAL A 70 -9.75 -6.99 -24.12
C VAL A 70 -10.77 -7.71 -23.25
N THR A 71 -11.30 -8.84 -23.72
CA THR A 71 -12.28 -9.65 -22.97
C THR A 71 -11.67 -10.83 -22.23
N GLN A 72 -10.34 -11.01 -22.33
CA GLN A 72 -9.61 -12.05 -21.63
C GLN A 72 -8.42 -11.48 -20.87
N TRP A 73 -8.35 -11.76 -19.57
CA TRP A 73 -7.18 -11.50 -18.76
C TRP A 73 -6.37 -12.78 -18.59
N ARG A 74 -5.07 -12.70 -18.90
CA ARG A 74 -4.10 -13.77 -18.68
C ARG A 74 -3.07 -13.30 -17.66
N ASP A 75 -2.77 -14.14 -16.68
CA ASP A 75 -1.67 -13.87 -15.75
C ASP A 75 -0.95 -15.14 -15.28
N THR A 76 0.26 -14.97 -14.75
CA THR A 76 1.05 -16.03 -14.10
C THR A 76 1.25 -15.67 -12.64
N VAL A 77 0.95 -16.61 -11.75
CA VAL A 77 0.86 -16.39 -10.31
C VAL A 77 1.53 -17.51 -9.52
N TRP A 78 2.00 -17.19 -8.33
CA TRP A 78 2.46 -18.16 -7.35
C TRP A 78 1.30 -18.62 -6.47
N ARG A 79 1.46 -19.77 -5.84
CA ARG A 79 0.56 -20.16 -4.75
C ARG A 79 0.74 -19.18 -3.58
N ASN A 80 -0.35 -18.86 -2.87
CA ASN A 80 -0.36 -17.89 -1.76
C ASN A 80 -0.17 -16.42 -2.20
N GLU A 81 -0.27 -16.11 -3.48
CA GLU A 81 -0.18 -14.74 -4.02
C GLU A 81 -1.55 -14.09 -4.13
N ARG A 82 -1.62 -12.76 -3.92
CA ARG A 82 -2.75 -11.92 -4.34
C ARG A 82 -2.41 -11.17 -5.61
N VAL A 83 -3.30 -11.19 -6.60
CA VAL A 83 -3.14 -10.42 -7.85
C VAL A 83 -4.38 -9.60 -8.18
N HIS A 84 -4.19 -8.61 -9.06
CA HIS A 84 -5.23 -7.65 -9.41
C HIS A 84 -5.32 -7.39 -10.92
N THR A 85 -6.50 -6.97 -11.35
CA THR A 85 -6.75 -6.36 -12.66
C THR A 85 -7.90 -5.36 -12.57
N GLN A 86 -8.12 -4.56 -13.60
CA GLN A 86 -9.28 -3.68 -13.71
C GLN A 86 -10.20 -4.16 -14.84
N LEU A 87 -11.51 -4.08 -14.61
CA LEU A 87 -12.54 -4.25 -15.62
C LEU A 87 -13.31 -2.93 -15.75
N ILE A 88 -13.37 -2.38 -16.95
CA ILE A 88 -14.06 -1.13 -17.26
C ILE A 88 -15.32 -1.45 -18.06
N LEU A 89 -16.47 -0.96 -17.60
CA LEU A 89 -17.77 -1.18 -18.24
C LEU A 89 -18.36 0.15 -18.71
N TRP A 90 -18.96 0.17 -19.89
CA TRP A 90 -19.62 1.36 -20.43
C TRP A 90 -20.82 0.98 -21.30
N ALA A 91 -21.68 1.96 -21.53
CA ALA A 91 -22.85 1.83 -22.39
C ALA A 91 -23.14 3.17 -23.07
N GLU A 92 -23.87 3.15 -24.19
CA GLU A 92 -24.28 4.39 -24.88
C GLU A 92 -25.42 5.11 -24.15
N LYS A 93 -26.23 4.34 -23.42
CA LYS A 93 -27.31 4.83 -22.55
C LYS A 93 -27.10 4.28 -21.15
N ASN A 94 -27.72 4.91 -20.15
CA ASN A 94 -27.66 4.38 -18.78
C ASN A 94 -28.32 3.00 -18.74
N VAL A 95 -27.61 2.02 -18.18
CA VAL A 95 -28.13 0.65 -17.97
C VAL A 95 -28.23 0.40 -16.48
N LYS A 96 -29.44 0.09 -15.99
CA LYS A 96 -29.73 -0.15 -14.57
C LYS A 96 -29.82 -1.65 -14.28
N GLU A 97 -29.93 -1.99 -13.00
CA GLU A 97 -30.12 -3.36 -12.52
C GLU A 97 -29.00 -4.29 -13.01
N ILE A 98 -27.76 -3.82 -12.84
CA ILE A 98 -26.57 -4.59 -13.17
C ILE A 98 -26.18 -5.50 -12.00
N SER A 99 -25.98 -6.77 -12.31
CA SER A 99 -25.40 -7.76 -11.40
C SER A 99 -24.07 -8.31 -11.92
N TYR A 100 -23.26 -8.82 -11.00
CA TYR A 100 -21.98 -9.45 -11.29
C TYR A 100 -22.00 -10.86 -10.73
N GLN A 101 -21.62 -11.83 -11.55
CA GLN A 101 -21.45 -13.21 -11.15
C GLN A 101 -20.00 -13.60 -11.39
N VAL A 102 -19.32 -13.98 -10.31
CA VAL A 102 -17.96 -14.50 -10.39
C VAL A 102 -18.01 -16.01 -10.43
N ASN A 103 -17.45 -16.61 -11.47
CA ASN A 103 -17.44 -18.06 -11.64
C ASN A 103 -16.13 -18.65 -11.12
N ASP A 104 -16.18 -19.91 -10.68
CA ASP A 104 -14.98 -20.67 -10.33
C ASP A 104 -14.00 -20.73 -11.51
N LEU A 105 -12.70 -20.72 -11.22
CA LEU A 105 -11.70 -21.09 -12.22
C LEU A 105 -11.39 -22.59 -12.08
N LYS A 106 -11.35 -23.29 -13.21
CA LYS A 106 -11.15 -24.74 -13.26
C LYS A 106 -9.83 -25.09 -13.94
N CYS A 107 -9.16 -26.12 -13.45
CA CYS A 107 -8.00 -26.76 -14.07
C CYS A 107 -8.22 -28.28 -14.01
N GLY A 108 -8.83 -28.85 -15.05
CA GLY A 108 -9.30 -30.24 -15.03
C GLY A 108 -10.31 -30.47 -13.89
N ALA A 109 -9.99 -31.40 -12.97
CA ALA A 109 -10.81 -31.66 -11.78
C ALA A 109 -10.58 -30.65 -10.63
N GLN A 110 -9.51 -29.84 -10.71
CA GLN A 110 -9.16 -28.87 -9.66
C GLN A 110 -9.98 -27.58 -9.83
N THR A 111 -10.25 -26.91 -8.70
CA THR A 111 -11.06 -25.69 -8.66
C THR A 111 -10.40 -24.63 -7.79
N LEU A 112 -10.25 -23.41 -8.31
CA LEU A 112 -10.06 -22.19 -7.54
C LEU A 112 -11.44 -21.55 -7.37
N SER A 113 -11.98 -21.64 -6.14
CA SER A 113 -13.33 -21.17 -5.81
C SER A 113 -13.49 -19.68 -6.08
N SER A 114 -14.64 -19.27 -6.63
CA SER A 114 -15.03 -17.87 -6.82
C SER A 114 -15.01 -17.05 -5.53
N SER A 115 -15.12 -17.69 -4.36
CA SER A 115 -14.99 -17.04 -3.05
C SER A 115 -13.61 -16.40 -2.80
N ASN A 116 -12.60 -16.77 -3.58
CA ASN A 116 -11.26 -16.18 -3.54
C ASN A 116 -11.09 -14.97 -4.48
N ILE A 117 -12.16 -14.61 -5.19
CA ILE A 117 -12.18 -13.50 -6.14
C ILE A 117 -13.12 -12.43 -5.61
N ARG A 118 -12.58 -11.25 -5.37
CA ARG A 118 -13.31 -10.11 -4.84
C ARG A 118 -13.43 -9.02 -5.88
N LEU A 119 -14.65 -8.55 -6.10
CA LEU A 119 -14.93 -7.37 -6.90
C LEU A 119 -15.12 -6.18 -5.97
N ARG A 120 -14.30 -5.14 -6.18
CA ARG A 120 -14.43 -3.84 -5.53
C ARG A 120 -14.70 -2.77 -6.56
N PHE A 121 -15.27 -1.67 -6.12
CA PHE A 121 -15.73 -0.59 -6.98
C PHE A 121 -14.97 0.67 -6.61
N PRO A 122 -13.92 1.03 -7.38
CA PRO A 122 -13.17 2.27 -7.18
C PRO A 122 -14.10 3.48 -7.13
N THR A 123 -14.22 4.05 -5.94
CA THR A 123 -14.97 5.26 -5.65
C THR A 123 -14.07 6.47 -5.84
N TYR A 124 -14.65 7.55 -6.34
CA TYR A 124 -13.92 8.78 -6.57
C TYR A 124 -13.60 9.50 -5.27
N VAL A 125 -12.33 9.85 -5.11
CA VAL A 125 -11.81 10.67 -4.03
C VAL A 125 -11.43 12.05 -4.59
N LEU A 126 -11.53 13.08 -3.77
CA LEU A 126 -11.08 14.42 -4.14
C LEU A 126 -9.56 14.46 -4.00
N GLY A 127 -8.85 14.37 -5.12
CA GLY A 127 -7.39 14.47 -5.23
C GLY A 127 -6.96 15.69 -6.05
N ASP A 128 -5.70 15.73 -6.47
CA ASP A 128 -5.13 16.86 -7.21
C ASP A 128 -5.09 16.61 -8.74
N THR A 129 -4.98 17.67 -9.54
CA THR A 129 -4.68 17.51 -10.97
C THR A 129 -3.21 17.15 -11.22
N LYS A 130 -2.29 17.58 -10.35
CA LYS A 130 -0.84 17.41 -10.49
C LYS A 130 -0.18 17.05 -9.17
N ALA A 131 0.96 16.38 -9.23
CA ALA A 131 1.83 16.18 -8.10
C ALA A 131 2.84 17.33 -7.97
N LEU A 132 2.98 17.89 -6.77
CA LEU A 132 3.93 18.97 -6.45
C LEU A 132 4.83 18.59 -5.26
N ASP A 133 5.96 19.29 -5.17
CA ASP A 133 6.93 19.23 -4.07
C ASP A 133 6.40 19.90 -2.78
N CYS A 134 7.05 19.65 -1.65
CA CYS A 134 6.76 20.22 -0.33
C CYS A 134 6.49 21.73 -0.42
N GLY A 135 5.34 22.17 0.12
CA GLY A 135 5.01 23.60 0.22
C GLY A 135 4.73 24.31 -1.11
N MET A 136 4.79 23.63 -2.25
CA MET A 136 4.55 24.22 -3.56
C MET A 136 3.07 24.35 -3.94
N GLN A 137 2.16 23.84 -3.10
CA GLN A 137 0.71 23.92 -3.26
C GLN A 137 0.17 25.34 -2.94
N THR A 138 0.55 26.34 -3.74
CA THR A 138 0.12 27.75 -3.58
C THR A 138 -1.30 28.00 -4.08
N SER A 139 -1.78 27.17 -5.00
CA SER A 139 -3.18 27.09 -5.43
C SER A 139 -3.51 25.64 -5.77
N ARG A 140 -4.70 25.18 -5.39
CA ARG A 140 -5.09 23.77 -5.49
C ARG A 140 -6.16 23.59 -6.56
N GLN A 141 -5.83 22.80 -7.58
CA GLN A 141 -6.79 22.35 -8.58
C GLN A 141 -7.16 20.90 -8.28
N SER A 142 -8.42 20.67 -7.95
CA SER A 142 -8.89 19.34 -7.56
C SER A 142 -9.39 18.53 -8.74
N ALA A 143 -9.32 17.21 -8.60
CA ALA A 143 -9.89 16.23 -9.51
C ALA A 143 -10.51 15.07 -8.72
N TYR A 144 -11.64 14.57 -9.19
CA TYR A 144 -12.21 13.32 -8.70
C TYR A 144 -11.48 12.14 -9.34
N ILE A 145 -10.79 11.34 -8.53
CA ILE A 145 -9.92 10.25 -8.99
C ILE A 145 -10.36 8.94 -8.35
N ALA A 146 -10.49 7.88 -9.13
CA ALA A 146 -10.83 6.56 -8.62
C ALA A 146 -9.64 5.98 -7.84
N ASP A 147 -9.80 5.77 -6.52
CA ASP A 147 -8.72 5.24 -5.66
C ASP A 147 -9.24 4.41 -4.47
N ALA A 148 -10.35 4.82 -3.83
CA ALA A 148 -10.93 4.09 -2.70
C ALA A 148 -11.70 2.84 -3.18
N LEU A 149 -11.28 1.65 -2.74
CA LEU A 149 -11.83 0.38 -3.20
C LEU A 149 -13.04 -0.05 -2.37
N SER A 150 -14.22 0.49 -2.71
CA SER A 150 -15.47 0.18 -2.02
C SER A 150 -15.95 -1.25 -2.28
N GLU A 151 -16.56 -1.88 -1.27
CA GLU A 151 -17.28 -3.16 -1.42
C GLU A 151 -18.71 -2.96 -1.96
N GLN A 152 -19.20 -1.71 -2.03
CA GLN A 152 -20.54 -1.44 -2.49
C GLN A 152 -20.64 -1.63 -4.00
N GLN A 153 -21.46 -2.59 -4.41
CA GLN A 153 -21.69 -2.90 -5.81
C GLN A 153 -22.34 -1.74 -6.57
N VAL A 154 -21.77 -1.42 -7.73
CA VAL A 154 -22.38 -0.47 -8.68
C VAL A 154 -23.43 -1.20 -9.52
N THR A 155 -24.70 -0.81 -9.35
CA THR A 155 -25.86 -1.45 -10.02
C THR A 155 -26.33 -0.70 -11.26
N GLN A 156 -25.60 0.35 -11.70
CA GLN A 156 -25.90 1.10 -12.91
C GLN A 156 -24.62 1.44 -13.67
N ILE A 157 -24.59 1.15 -14.97
CA ILE A 157 -23.56 1.66 -15.89
C ILE A 157 -24.04 3.01 -16.44
N SER A 158 -23.26 4.07 -16.21
CA SER A 158 -23.55 5.41 -16.73
C SER A 158 -23.04 5.57 -18.15
N SER A 159 -23.78 6.28 -19.00
CA SER A 159 -23.32 6.64 -20.35
C SER A 159 -22.18 7.68 -20.34
N THR A 160 -22.10 8.46 -19.27
CA THR A 160 -21.15 9.60 -19.18
C THR A 160 -19.88 9.25 -18.44
N ASP A 161 -19.90 8.26 -17.54
CA ASP A 161 -18.75 7.84 -16.76
C ASP A 161 -18.68 6.30 -16.73
N PRO A 162 -17.67 5.69 -17.37
CA PRO A 162 -17.50 4.24 -17.33
C PRO A 162 -17.41 3.72 -15.90
N THR A 163 -18.05 2.59 -15.61
CA THR A 163 -17.93 1.91 -14.32
C THR A 163 -16.58 1.21 -14.24
N LYS A 164 -15.87 1.40 -13.12
CA LYS A 164 -14.61 0.73 -12.83
C LYS A 164 -14.90 -0.41 -11.87
N VAL A 165 -14.35 -1.59 -12.13
CA VAL A 165 -14.42 -2.76 -11.25
C VAL A 165 -12.99 -3.25 -11.01
N TRP A 166 -12.55 -3.19 -9.77
CA TRP A 166 -11.27 -3.70 -9.33
C TRP A 166 -11.41 -5.17 -8.97
N VAL A 167 -10.72 -6.04 -9.70
CA VAL A 167 -10.74 -7.49 -9.48
C VAL A 167 -9.53 -7.86 -8.64
N THR A 168 -9.74 -8.60 -7.56
CA THR A 168 -8.68 -9.15 -6.71
C THR A 168 -8.83 -10.66 -6.64
N ILE A 169 -7.75 -11.40 -6.86
CA ILE A 169 -7.73 -12.86 -6.72
C ILE A 169 -6.67 -13.22 -5.68
N ASP A 170 -7.10 -13.82 -4.58
CA ASP A 170 -6.24 -14.44 -3.57
C ASP A 170 -6.03 -15.91 -3.92
N VAL A 171 -4.84 -16.31 -4.38
CA VAL A 171 -4.55 -17.71 -4.73
C VAL A 171 -4.24 -18.49 -3.45
N PRO A 172 -5.06 -19.50 -3.05
CA PRO A 172 -4.77 -20.26 -1.85
C PRO A 172 -3.40 -20.96 -1.90
N LYS A 173 -2.72 -21.04 -0.75
CA LYS A 173 -1.40 -21.69 -0.61
C LYS A 173 -1.34 -23.12 -1.14
N ASN A 174 -2.43 -23.88 -0.99
CA ASN A 174 -2.52 -25.28 -1.36
C ASN A 174 -3.11 -25.51 -2.77
N THR A 175 -3.27 -24.45 -3.57
CA THR A 175 -3.72 -24.56 -4.96
C THR A 175 -2.71 -25.42 -5.74
N SER A 176 -3.19 -26.39 -6.51
CA SER A 176 -2.31 -27.19 -7.36
C SER A 176 -1.79 -26.35 -8.53
N PRO A 177 -0.54 -26.53 -8.99
CA PRO A 177 -0.06 -25.86 -10.20
C PRO A 177 -0.90 -26.25 -11.43
N GLY A 178 -1.07 -25.33 -12.38
CA GLY A 178 -1.83 -25.56 -13.59
C GLY A 178 -2.48 -24.29 -14.17
N LEU A 179 -3.09 -24.43 -15.35
CA LEU A 179 -3.83 -23.36 -16.00
C LEU A 179 -5.30 -23.39 -15.55
N TYR A 180 -5.69 -22.39 -14.76
CA TYR A 180 -7.04 -22.22 -14.25
C TYR A 180 -7.83 -21.25 -15.14
N GLU A 181 -8.99 -21.69 -15.62
CA GLU A 181 -9.84 -20.91 -16.52
C GLU A 181 -11.25 -20.70 -15.94
N GLY A 182 -11.76 -19.47 -16.03
CA GLY A 182 -13.09 -19.10 -15.56
C GLY A 182 -13.54 -17.76 -16.15
N SER A 183 -14.58 -17.16 -15.58
CA SER A 183 -15.06 -15.86 -16.03
C SER A 183 -15.69 -15.00 -14.93
N ILE A 184 -15.77 -13.70 -15.20
CA ILE A 184 -16.69 -12.78 -14.54
C ILE A 184 -17.79 -12.44 -15.53
N ASP A 185 -19.03 -12.62 -15.11
CA ASP A 185 -20.20 -12.31 -15.92
C ASP A 185 -20.87 -11.05 -15.39
N VAL A 186 -21.23 -10.13 -16.29
CA VAL A 186 -22.00 -8.91 -15.99
C VAL A 186 -23.34 -9.01 -16.68
N LYS A 187 -24.44 -8.90 -15.93
CA LYS A 187 -25.79 -9.07 -16.45
C LYS A 187 -26.64 -7.83 -16.22
N GLN A 188 -27.47 -7.50 -17.18
CA GLN A 188 -28.61 -6.61 -17.00
C GLN A 188 -29.84 -7.48 -16.71
N GLU A 189 -30.41 -7.37 -15.51
CA GLU A 189 -31.52 -8.24 -15.09
C GLU A 189 -32.78 -8.06 -15.95
N GLU A 190 -33.11 -6.82 -16.33
CA GLU A 190 -34.33 -6.50 -17.09
C GLU A 190 -34.36 -7.15 -18.49
N THR A 191 -33.22 -7.16 -19.20
CA THR A 191 -33.14 -7.63 -20.60
C THR A 191 -32.55 -9.03 -20.72
N GLY A 192 -31.87 -9.50 -19.68
CA GLY A 192 -31.04 -10.72 -19.73
C GLY A 192 -29.74 -10.56 -20.52
N GLU A 193 -29.39 -9.35 -20.98
CA GLU A 193 -28.12 -9.09 -21.66
C GLU A 193 -26.95 -9.46 -20.73
N LYS A 194 -26.00 -10.25 -21.26
CA LYS A 194 -24.85 -10.78 -20.51
C LYS A 194 -23.55 -10.51 -21.24
N LEU A 195 -22.59 -9.90 -20.54
CA LEU A 195 -21.18 -9.87 -20.92
C LEU A 195 -20.40 -10.89 -20.10
N SER A 196 -19.47 -11.61 -20.74
CA SER A 196 -18.61 -12.58 -20.05
C SER A 196 -17.15 -12.22 -20.29
N PHE A 197 -16.37 -12.10 -19.22
CA PHE A 197 -14.96 -11.71 -19.23
C PHE A 197 -14.11 -12.88 -18.75
N ASN A 198 -13.29 -13.45 -19.64
CA ASN A 198 -12.54 -14.68 -19.38
C ASN A 198 -11.29 -14.39 -18.55
N ILE A 199 -11.01 -15.25 -17.59
CA ILE A 199 -9.80 -15.21 -16.76
C ILE A 199 -9.03 -16.50 -17.00
N GLN A 200 -7.74 -16.37 -17.27
CA GLN A 200 -6.79 -17.48 -17.35
C GLN A 200 -5.61 -17.20 -16.42
N LEU A 201 -5.46 -18.00 -15.37
CA LEU A 201 -4.36 -17.90 -14.42
C LEU A 201 -3.48 -19.14 -14.49
N LEU A 202 -2.22 -18.97 -14.87
CA LEU A 202 -1.20 -20.00 -14.72
C LEU A 202 -0.68 -19.98 -13.29
N VAL A 203 -1.10 -20.93 -12.47
CA VAL A 203 -0.55 -21.15 -11.13
C VAL A 203 0.73 -21.97 -11.27
N THR A 204 1.85 -21.37 -10.86
CA THR A 204 3.19 -21.98 -10.93
C THR A 204 3.44 -22.96 -9.78
N ASP A 205 4.52 -23.75 -9.87
CA ASP A 205 4.94 -24.63 -8.76
C ASP A 205 5.76 -23.89 -7.68
N HIS A 206 5.73 -22.56 -7.67
CA HIS A 206 6.27 -21.78 -6.57
C HIS A 206 5.19 -21.43 -5.54
N THR A 207 5.63 -21.19 -4.30
CA THR A 207 4.76 -20.78 -3.20
C THR A 207 5.35 -19.55 -2.54
N LEU A 208 4.57 -18.48 -2.48
CA LEU A 208 4.92 -17.29 -1.72
C LEU A 208 4.84 -17.62 -0.21
N PRO A 209 5.81 -17.20 0.61
CA PRO A 209 5.72 -17.39 2.06
C PRO A 209 4.47 -16.74 2.65
N ASP A 210 4.07 -17.18 3.84
CA ASP A 210 2.98 -16.51 4.57
C ASP A 210 3.43 -15.10 4.98
N VAL A 211 2.50 -14.16 5.09
CA VAL A 211 2.80 -12.74 5.37
C VAL A 211 3.70 -12.54 6.60
N LYS A 212 3.49 -13.34 7.65
CA LYS A 212 4.30 -13.34 8.88
C LYS A 212 5.78 -13.68 8.66
N ASP A 213 6.08 -14.40 7.58
CA ASP A 213 7.40 -14.89 7.20
C ASP A 213 8.04 -14.04 6.09
N TRP A 214 7.33 -13.03 5.58
CA TRP A 214 7.90 -12.06 4.63
C TRP A 214 9.06 -11.30 5.28
N THR A 215 10.17 -11.25 4.55
CA THR A 215 11.41 -10.61 5.00
C THR A 215 11.43 -9.10 4.78
N TYR A 216 10.55 -8.58 3.92
CA TYR A 216 10.39 -7.16 3.66
C TYR A 216 10.09 -6.38 4.94
N HIS A 217 10.91 -5.36 5.20
CA HIS A 217 10.70 -4.43 6.29
C HIS A 217 9.79 -3.28 5.83
N LEU A 218 8.49 -3.50 5.98
CA LEU A 218 7.50 -2.44 5.80
C LEU A 218 7.31 -1.68 7.11
N ASP A 219 7.49 -0.36 7.06
CA ASP A 219 7.12 0.54 8.14
C ASP A 219 6.25 1.71 7.65
N ILE A 220 4.95 1.64 7.86
CA ILE A 220 4.03 2.77 7.62
C ILE A 220 3.48 3.27 8.95
N TRP A 221 3.79 4.50 9.34
CA TRP A 221 3.46 4.95 10.68
C TRP A 221 1.96 5.05 10.93
N GLN A 222 1.55 4.60 12.11
CA GLN A 222 0.15 4.61 12.56
C GLN A 222 -0.12 5.83 13.45
N PHE A 223 -1.28 6.47 13.24
CA PHE A 223 -1.73 7.66 13.98
C PHE A 223 -3.00 7.37 14.78
N PRO A 224 -2.87 6.67 15.92
CA PRO A 224 -3.99 6.03 16.62
C PRO A 224 -5.04 7.01 17.17
N PHE A 225 -4.74 8.30 17.25
CA PHE A 225 -5.63 9.32 17.78
C PHE A 225 -6.52 9.99 16.72
N GLN A 226 -6.24 9.85 15.42
CA GLN A 226 -6.92 10.69 14.42
C GLN A 226 -8.39 10.34 14.22
N LEU A 227 -8.69 9.04 14.06
CA LEU A 227 -10.07 8.63 13.85
C LEU A 227 -10.94 8.93 15.07
N VAL A 228 -10.43 8.71 16.29
CA VAL A 228 -11.19 9.02 17.51
C VAL A 228 -11.45 10.51 17.66
N THR A 229 -10.50 11.38 17.31
CA THR A 229 -10.73 12.84 17.26
C THR A 229 -11.80 13.21 16.23
N LEU A 230 -11.82 12.57 15.06
CA LEU A 230 -12.85 12.81 14.06
C LEU A 230 -14.22 12.26 14.49
N CYS A 231 -14.25 11.15 15.22
CA CYS A 231 -15.46 10.61 15.84
C CYS A 231 -16.04 11.55 16.88
N GLU A 232 -15.20 12.11 17.75
CA GLU A 232 -15.66 13.06 18.75
C GLU A 232 -16.30 14.29 18.10
N LYS A 233 -15.68 14.83 17.05
CA LYS A 233 -16.23 15.95 16.26
C LYS A 233 -17.57 15.61 15.58
N SER A 234 -17.86 14.33 15.32
CA SER A 234 -19.13 13.87 14.76
C SER A 234 -20.19 13.50 15.82
N GLY A 235 -19.85 13.65 17.10
CA GLY A 235 -20.73 13.31 18.23
C GLY A 235 -20.61 11.87 18.74
N SER A 236 -19.64 11.09 18.25
CA SER A 236 -19.36 9.72 18.70
C SER A 236 -18.12 9.69 19.59
N LYS A 237 -18.26 9.36 20.88
CA LYS A 237 -17.10 9.24 21.78
C LYS A 237 -16.50 7.84 21.74
N VAL A 238 -15.20 7.74 21.43
CA VAL A 238 -14.42 6.50 21.53
C VAL A 238 -13.14 6.82 22.27
N GLU A 239 -12.94 6.19 23.43
CA GLU A 239 -11.72 6.39 24.22
C GLU A 239 -10.55 5.66 23.56
N PRO A 240 -9.40 6.32 23.29
CA PRO A 240 -8.21 5.67 22.75
C PRO A 240 -7.81 4.44 23.58
N PHE A 241 -7.38 3.36 22.91
CA PHE A 241 -6.88 2.13 23.53
C PHE A 241 -7.89 1.37 24.41
N SER A 242 -9.17 1.74 24.37
CA SER A 242 -10.26 0.95 24.98
C SER A 242 -10.63 -0.26 24.11
N PRO A 243 -11.37 -1.25 24.63
CA PRO A 243 -11.92 -2.33 23.79
C PRO A 243 -12.80 -1.83 22.63
N ALA A 244 -13.50 -0.71 22.82
CA ALA A 244 -14.27 -0.08 21.73
C ALA A 244 -13.35 0.50 20.64
N TYR A 245 -12.23 1.09 21.03
CA TYR A 245 -11.18 1.53 20.10
C TYR A 245 -10.56 0.35 19.35
N GLU A 246 -10.22 -0.73 20.03
CA GLU A 246 -9.68 -1.93 19.39
C GLU A 246 -10.66 -2.48 18.35
N SER A 247 -11.95 -2.55 18.69
CA SER A 247 -13.00 -2.98 17.76
C SER A 247 -13.10 -2.07 16.53
N LEU A 248 -12.98 -0.75 16.71
CA LEU A 248 -13.00 0.23 15.62
C LEU A 248 -11.78 0.07 14.71
N MET A 249 -10.58 0.02 15.30
CA MET A 249 -9.31 0.04 14.56
C MET A 249 -8.88 -1.33 14.03
N SER A 250 -9.48 -2.42 14.50
CA SER A 250 -9.10 -3.80 14.11
C SER A 250 -9.06 -3.99 12.59
N SER A 251 -10.06 -3.50 11.85
CA SER A 251 -10.09 -3.65 10.39
C SER A 251 -8.99 -2.86 9.68
N PHE A 252 -8.60 -1.72 10.25
CA PHE A 252 -7.57 -0.83 9.70
C PHE A 252 -6.18 -1.44 9.88
N TYR A 253 -5.81 -1.83 11.10
CA TYR A 253 -4.49 -2.37 11.36
C TYR A 253 -4.32 -3.83 10.95
N LYS A 254 -5.41 -4.60 10.82
CA LYS A 254 -5.35 -5.92 10.17
C LYS A 254 -4.98 -5.80 8.69
N MET A 255 -5.52 -4.80 7.98
CA MET A 255 -5.13 -4.53 6.60
C MET A 255 -3.63 -4.22 6.49
N LEU A 256 -3.09 -3.46 7.45
CA LEU A 256 -1.67 -3.16 7.54
C LEU A 256 -0.82 -4.41 7.85
N ALA A 257 -1.28 -5.27 8.76
CA ALA A 257 -0.65 -6.56 9.06
C ALA A 257 -0.65 -7.49 7.83
N ASP A 258 -1.75 -7.55 7.08
CA ASP A 258 -1.90 -8.35 5.86
C ASP A 258 -0.99 -7.88 4.69
N ALA A 259 -0.41 -6.68 4.81
CA ALA A 259 0.62 -6.15 3.90
C ALA A 259 2.06 -6.36 4.41
N GLY A 260 2.24 -6.96 5.59
CA GLY A 260 3.54 -7.32 6.14
C GLY A 260 4.23 -6.23 6.96
N GLN A 261 3.48 -5.29 7.54
CA GLN A 261 4.02 -4.29 8.49
C GLN A 261 4.84 -4.95 9.60
N LYS A 262 6.01 -4.37 9.90
CA LYS A 262 6.95 -4.91 10.89
C LYS A 262 6.97 -4.13 12.20
N ALA A 263 6.75 -2.82 12.14
CA ALA A 263 6.92 -1.93 13.26
C ALA A 263 5.60 -1.36 13.80
N VAL A 264 5.54 -1.13 15.11
CA VAL A 264 4.43 -0.45 15.79
C VAL A 264 4.86 0.97 16.15
N THR A 265 4.14 1.99 15.69
CA THR A 265 4.39 3.40 16.03
C THR A 265 3.83 3.73 17.41
N THR A 266 4.68 4.14 18.34
CA THR A 266 4.28 4.43 19.74
C THR A 266 4.71 5.82 20.20
N TYR A 267 3.85 6.46 20.99
CA TYR A 267 4.04 7.85 21.43
C TYR A 267 4.49 7.83 22.88
N ILE A 268 5.79 7.88 23.10
CA ILE A 268 6.41 7.76 24.44
C ILE A 268 6.37 9.05 25.26
N LYS A 269 5.88 10.14 24.67
CA LYS A 269 5.59 11.42 25.32
C LYS A 269 4.36 12.08 24.71
N ASP A 270 3.73 12.97 25.45
CA ASP A 270 2.78 13.92 24.87
C ASP A 270 3.51 14.88 23.92
N GLY A 271 2.88 15.18 22.78
CA GLY A 271 3.49 15.99 21.75
C GLY A 271 4.58 15.27 20.96
N ALA A 272 4.58 13.94 20.90
CA ALA A 272 5.43 13.21 19.94
C ALA A 272 5.14 13.64 18.49
N PHE A 273 3.85 13.89 18.19
CA PHE A 273 3.38 14.50 16.94
C PHE A 273 2.49 15.72 17.24
N LEU A 274 1.31 15.50 17.83
CA LEU A 274 0.38 16.55 18.28
C LEU A 274 0.25 16.55 19.80
N GLY A 275 -0.07 17.70 20.39
CA GLY A 275 -0.34 17.81 21.83
C GLY A 275 -1.68 17.17 22.22
N GLY A 276 -1.77 16.70 23.46
CA GLY A 276 -2.91 15.93 23.97
C GLY A 276 -2.96 14.49 23.47
N GLN A 277 -1.87 13.98 22.90
CA GLN A 277 -1.76 12.63 22.35
C GLN A 277 -0.55 11.93 22.96
N THR A 278 -0.79 11.06 23.93
CA THR A 278 0.27 10.28 24.58
C THR A 278 -0.17 8.85 24.90
N MET A 279 0.78 7.92 24.83
CA MET A 279 0.61 6.55 25.31
C MET A 279 1.29 6.32 26.66
N VAL A 280 2.17 7.24 27.07
CA VAL A 280 2.83 7.21 28.38
C VAL A 280 2.48 8.49 29.13
N ASN A 281 1.84 8.37 30.28
CA ASN A 281 1.53 9.53 31.10
C ASN A 281 2.74 9.86 31.98
N TRP A 282 3.24 11.10 31.86
CA TRP A 282 4.37 11.60 32.62
C TRP A 282 3.85 12.45 33.77
N SER A 283 4.36 12.24 34.98
CA SER A 283 4.00 13.02 36.16
C SER A 283 5.25 13.58 36.83
N LEU A 284 5.21 14.86 37.19
CA LEU A 284 6.21 15.49 38.04
C LEU A 284 5.72 15.44 39.48
N ASN A 285 6.45 14.72 40.33
CA ASN A 285 6.14 14.53 41.74
C ASN A 285 6.49 15.77 42.58
N GLU A 286 5.95 15.87 43.80
CA GLU A 286 6.21 17.00 44.72
C GLU A 286 7.69 17.15 45.11
N ASP A 287 8.47 16.06 45.05
CA ASP A 287 9.91 16.04 45.32
C ASP A 287 10.78 16.34 44.09
N ASN A 288 10.16 16.78 42.97
CA ASN A 288 10.77 17.03 41.66
C ASN A 288 11.31 15.78 40.93
N THR A 289 10.92 14.57 41.33
CA THR A 289 11.18 13.35 40.57
C THR A 289 10.09 13.06 39.53
N TRP A 290 10.40 12.22 38.55
CA TRP A 290 9.46 11.84 37.48
C TRP A 290 8.90 10.44 37.66
N SER A 291 7.60 10.29 37.42
CA SER A 291 6.89 9.02 37.36
C SER A 291 6.28 8.82 35.97
N PHE A 292 6.19 7.57 35.52
CA PHE A 292 5.69 7.22 34.19
C PHE A 292 4.67 6.07 34.27
N ASP A 293 3.52 6.25 33.64
CA ASP A 293 2.48 5.22 33.49
C ASP A 293 2.38 4.77 32.03
N TYR A 294 2.67 3.48 31.81
CA TYR A 294 2.75 2.83 30.51
C TYR A 294 1.46 2.10 30.10
N ALA A 295 0.35 2.22 30.85
CA ALA A 295 -0.83 1.41 30.63
C ALA A 295 -1.43 1.53 29.21
N ASN A 296 -1.43 2.73 28.62
CA ASN A 296 -1.94 2.94 27.26
C ASN A 296 -0.95 2.44 26.19
N PHE A 297 0.35 2.62 26.42
CA PHE A 297 1.41 2.04 25.60
C PHE A 297 1.28 0.52 25.54
N ASP A 298 1.11 -0.14 26.69
CA ASP A 298 0.97 -1.59 26.78
C ASP A 298 -0.24 -2.10 26.00
N LYS A 299 -1.41 -1.49 26.20
CA LYS A 299 -2.64 -1.87 25.49
C LYS A 299 -2.47 -1.76 23.98
N PHE A 300 -1.87 -0.66 23.50
CA PHE A 300 -1.68 -0.45 22.07
C PHE A 300 -0.68 -1.45 21.47
N VAL A 301 0.45 -1.67 22.13
CA VAL A 301 1.47 -2.65 21.67
C VAL A 301 0.88 -4.06 21.67
N GLU A 302 0.17 -4.47 22.72
CA GLU A 302 -0.50 -5.78 22.80
C GLU A 302 -1.54 -5.97 21.70
N PHE A 303 -2.36 -4.94 21.45
CA PHE A 303 -3.33 -4.94 20.35
C PHE A 303 -2.64 -5.15 18.99
N MET A 304 -1.61 -4.37 18.68
CA MET A 304 -0.88 -4.47 17.41
C MET A 304 -0.14 -5.82 17.28
N PHE A 305 0.42 -6.33 18.37
CA PHE A 305 1.07 -7.64 18.42
C PHE A 305 0.07 -8.77 18.17
N SER A 306 -1.15 -8.66 18.70
CA SER A 306 -2.22 -9.63 18.47
C SER A 306 -2.64 -9.73 17.00
N LEU A 307 -2.46 -8.66 16.23
CA LEU A 307 -2.68 -8.62 14.78
C LEU A 307 -1.48 -9.15 13.97
N GLY A 308 -0.35 -9.43 14.62
CA GLY A 308 0.87 -9.95 13.99
C GLY A 308 1.94 -8.90 13.69
N ILE A 309 1.71 -7.63 14.03
CA ILE A 309 2.69 -6.55 13.86
C ILE A 309 3.58 -6.52 15.11
N ASN A 310 4.65 -7.33 15.12
CA ASN A 310 5.37 -7.65 16.36
C ASN A 310 6.90 -7.75 16.22
N LYS A 311 7.48 -7.21 15.15
CA LYS A 311 8.93 -7.31 14.91
C LYS A 311 9.69 -6.15 15.54
N GLN A 312 9.11 -4.96 15.57
CA GLN A 312 9.73 -3.74 16.08
C GLN A 312 8.68 -2.84 16.78
N ILE A 313 9.09 -2.08 17.78
CA ILE A 313 8.30 -1.03 18.43
C ILE A 313 9.09 0.27 18.26
N ASP A 314 8.55 1.21 17.49
CA ASP A 314 9.16 2.51 17.26
C ASP A 314 8.66 3.51 18.30
N CYS A 315 9.57 3.99 19.13
CA CYS A 315 9.29 4.82 20.28
C CYS A 315 9.55 6.30 19.94
N PHE A 316 8.50 7.03 19.56
CA PHE A 316 8.57 8.44 19.17
C PHE A 316 8.26 9.40 20.34
N SER A 317 9.07 10.41 20.61
CA SER A 317 10.48 10.53 20.23
C SER A 317 11.24 11.42 21.23
N LEU A 318 12.56 11.20 21.31
CA LEU A 318 13.51 12.10 21.99
C LEU A 318 13.80 13.37 21.18
N VAL A 319 13.69 13.31 19.85
CA VAL A 319 13.79 14.44 18.91
C VAL A 319 12.95 14.17 17.66
N GLY A 320 12.24 15.20 17.18
CA GLY A 320 11.40 15.10 16.00
C GLY A 320 10.52 16.33 15.86
N TRP A 321 9.22 16.13 15.70
CA TRP A 321 8.25 17.19 15.42
C TRP A 321 8.20 18.30 16.48
N ASN A 322 8.41 17.93 17.75
CA ASN A 322 8.36 18.86 18.86
C ASN A 322 9.27 18.38 20.00
N ASN A 323 10.03 19.31 20.59
CA ASN A 323 10.98 19.05 21.68
C ASN A 323 10.38 19.27 23.08
N SER A 324 9.11 19.70 23.18
CA SER A 324 8.43 19.79 24.46
C SER A 324 7.80 18.47 24.90
N ILE A 325 7.61 18.34 26.22
CA ILE A 325 6.90 17.25 26.86
C ILE A 325 5.66 17.80 27.56
N GLY A 326 4.51 17.16 27.36
CA GLY A 326 3.33 17.34 28.21
C GLY A 326 3.41 16.41 29.43
N TYR A 327 3.03 16.92 30.60
CA TYR A 327 3.06 16.17 31.86
C TYR A 327 1.98 16.66 32.84
N PHE A 328 1.65 15.83 33.82
CA PHE A 328 0.82 16.21 34.95
C PHE A 328 1.70 16.66 36.11
N ASP A 329 1.55 17.91 36.56
CA ASP A 329 2.23 18.43 37.74
C ASP A 329 1.37 18.11 38.97
N ILE A 330 1.88 17.24 39.86
CA ILE A 330 1.14 16.78 41.04
C ILE A 330 0.92 17.95 42.02
N ALA A 331 1.95 18.76 42.26
CA ALA A 331 1.87 19.89 43.19
C ALA A 331 0.87 20.95 42.72
N ALA A 332 0.80 21.18 41.40
CA ALA A 332 -0.14 22.12 40.80
C ALA A 332 -1.49 21.48 40.41
N SER A 333 -1.64 20.15 40.54
CA SER A 333 -2.81 19.37 40.12
C SER A 333 -3.33 19.73 38.71
N SER A 334 -2.41 19.92 37.75
CA SER A 334 -2.76 20.39 36.41
C SER A 334 -1.79 19.88 35.35
N TYR A 335 -2.28 19.76 34.11
CA TYR A 335 -1.43 19.46 32.95
C TYR A 335 -0.61 20.69 32.55
N LYS A 336 0.67 20.46 32.26
CA LYS A 336 1.62 21.48 31.82
C LYS A 336 2.42 20.96 30.63
N THR A 337 3.01 21.90 29.90
CA THR A 337 3.98 21.63 28.84
C THR A 337 5.31 22.22 29.25
N LYS A 338 6.39 21.46 29.06
CA LYS A 338 7.76 21.89 29.34
C LYS A 338 8.60 21.78 28.09
N GLU A 339 9.18 22.90 27.67
CA GLU A 339 10.21 22.92 26.64
C GLU A 339 11.49 22.30 27.19
N LEU A 340 12.07 21.36 26.45
CA LEU A 340 13.34 20.72 26.80
C LEU A 340 14.33 20.88 25.64
N PRO A 341 15.14 21.95 25.61
CA PRO A 341 16.14 22.12 24.57
C PRO A 341 17.20 21.01 24.62
N ILE A 342 17.45 20.39 23.46
CA ILE A 342 18.33 19.22 23.33
C ILE A 342 19.75 19.54 23.79
N GLY A 343 20.28 18.67 24.65
CA GLY A 343 21.64 18.73 25.18
C GLY A 343 21.83 19.66 26.39
N THR A 344 20.76 20.25 26.92
CA THR A 344 20.81 20.89 28.24
C THR A 344 20.85 19.84 29.36
N ASP A 345 21.35 20.23 30.54
CA ASP A 345 21.37 19.35 31.71
C ASP A 345 19.96 18.87 32.06
N GLU A 346 18.98 19.78 32.04
CA GLU A 346 17.58 19.46 32.32
C GLU A 346 17.00 18.46 31.30
N TYR A 347 17.29 18.61 30.00
CA TYR A 347 16.90 17.62 29.00
C TYR A 347 17.50 16.24 29.31
N ASN A 348 18.81 16.20 29.60
CA ASN A 348 19.52 14.95 29.86
C ASN A 348 19.01 14.26 31.14
N GLU A 349 18.75 15.02 32.21
CA GLU A 349 18.21 14.50 33.47
C GLU A 349 16.82 13.89 33.31
N VAL A 350 15.91 14.64 32.68
CA VAL A 350 14.52 14.22 32.48
C VAL A 350 14.44 12.97 31.59
N TRP A 351 15.17 12.96 30.47
CA TRP A 351 15.21 11.79 29.60
C TRP A 351 15.97 10.61 30.20
N THR A 352 16.98 10.82 31.04
CA THR A 352 17.65 9.74 31.78
C THR A 352 16.69 9.06 32.75
N ALA A 353 15.87 9.83 33.47
CA ALA A 353 14.84 9.28 34.34
C ALA A 353 13.84 8.42 33.54
N PHE A 354 13.38 8.92 32.39
CA PHE A 354 12.49 8.19 31.51
C PHE A 354 13.12 6.91 30.95
N LEU A 355 14.30 7.01 30.33
CA LEU A 355 14.97 5.87 29.69
C LEU A 355 15.30 4.76 30.70
N THR A 356 15.67 5.13 31.92
CA THR A 356 15.91 4.17 33.01
C THR A 356 14.63 3.41 33.36
N SER A 357 13.53 4.13 33.60
CA SER A 357 12.22 3.52 33.92
C SER A 357 11.69 2.68 32.75
N PHE A 358 11.77 3.22 31.54
CA PHE A 358 11.22 2.58 30.34
C PHE A 358 12.00 1.32 29.97
N ARG A 359 13.32 1.32 30.12
CA ARG A 359 14.13 0.09 29.95
C ARG A 359 13.70 -1.01 30.91
N ALA A 360 13.48 -0.68 32.19
CA ALA A 360 13.03 -1.65 33.18
C ALA A 360 11.64 -2.21 32.82
N HIS A 361 10.71 -1.33 32.43
CA HIS A 361 9.37 -1.72 31.97
C HIS A 361 9.42 -2.65 30.75
N LEU A 362 10.11 -2.25 29.68
CA LEU A 362 10.25 -3.05 28.46
C LEU A 362 10.95 -4.39 28.73
N THR A 363 11.91 -4.43 29.64
CA THR A 363 12.58 -5.69 30.04
C THR A 363 11.60 -6.62 30.75
N ALA A 364 10.80 -6.09 31.68
CA ALA A 364 9.77 -6.85 32.39
C ALA A 364 8.69 -7.41 31.44
N LYS A 365 8.35 -6.67 30.37
CA LYS A 365 7.43 -7.13 29.31
C LYS A 365 8.08 -8.07 28.29
N GLY A 366 9.41 -8.21 28.29
CA GLY A 366 10.14 -8.96 27.27
C GLY A 366 10.19 -8.28 25.90
N TRP A 367 10.03 -6.95 25.87
CA TRP A 367 9.94 -6.14 24.65
C TRP A 367 11.19 -5.30 24.37
N PHE A 368 12.15 -5.24 25.29
CA PHE A 368 13.35 -4.41 25.13
C PHE A 368 14.11 -4.69 23.83
N ASP A 369 14.27 -5.96 23.44
CA ASP A 369 14.93 -6.34 22.19
C ASP A 369 14.17 -5.90 20.92
N LYS A 370 12.91 -5.47 21.04
CA LYS A 370 12.09 -4.97 19.93
C LYS A 370 12.00 -3.44 19.91
N ALA A 371 12.30 -2.79 21.02
CA ALA A 371 12.16 -1.35 21.16
C ALA A 371 13.28 -0.62 20.42
N VAL A 372 12.89 0.34 19.60
CA VAL A 372 13.77 1.23 18.85
C VAL A 372 13.40 2.66 19.23
N LEU A 373 14.35 3.40 19.80
CA LEU A 373 14.17 4.84 20.04
C LEU A 373 14.25 5.54 18.67
N PHE A 374 13.10 5.92 18.13
CA PHE A 374 12.98 6.30 16.73
C PHE A 374 12.94 7.82 16.57
N LEU A 375 13.84 8.33 15.74
CA LEU A 375 14.04 9.76 15.49
C LEU A 375 13.52 10.14 14.10
N ASP A 376 13.04 11.37 13.96
CA ASP A 376 12.48 11.86 12.69
C ASP A 376 13.18 13.15 12.23
N GLU A 377 13.81 13.10 11.06
CA GLU A 377 14.46 14.19 10.32
C GLU A 377 15.41 15.12 11.14
N ALA A 378 15.95 14.59 12.24
CA ALA A 378 16.88 15.31 13.12
C ALA A 378 18.26 15.52 12.46
N ARG A 379 18.85 16.70 12.67
CA ARG A 379 20.16 17.08 12.07
C ARG A 379 21.33 16.58 12.89
N ASP A 380 22.51 16.51 12.26
CA ASP A 380 23.75 15.99 12.85
C ASP A 380 24.02 16.43 14.30
N GLU A 381 23.90 17.73 14.62
CA GLU A 381 24.21 18.23 15.96
C GLU A 381 23.22 17.70 17.02
N GLU A 382 21.92 17.71 16.72
CA GLU A 382 20.88 17.25 17.62
C GLU A 382 20.93 15.73 17.77
N THR A 383 21.01 15.00 16.65
CA THR A 383 21.08 13.54 16.62
C THR A 383 22.30 13.05 17.40
N ARG A 384 23.46 13.71 17.28
CA ARG A 384 24.67 13.36 18.04
C ARG A 384 24.47 13.50 19.54
N LYS A 385 23.84 14.59 20.00
CA LYS A 385 23.54 14.81 21.43
C LYS A 385 22.59 13.72 21.95
N VAL A 386 21.55 13.41 21.19
CA VAL A 386 20.56 12.37 21.55
C VAL A 386 21.18 10.98 21.57
N VAL A 387 21.97 10.60 20.55
CA VAL A 387 22.69 9.32 20.51
C VAL A 387 23.63 9.19 21.71
N ASN A 388 24.39 10.23 22.04
CA ASN A 388 25.27 10.21 23.21
C ASN A 388 24.49 9.99 24.51
N LEU A 389 23.35 10.67 24.70
CA LEU A 389 22.47 10.49 25.85
C LEU A 389 21.92 9.05 25.92
N ILE A 390 21.46 8.50 24.79
CA ILE A 390 20.96 7.12 24.72
C ILE A 390 22.06 6.14 25.13
N ARG A 391 23.29 6.33 24.64
CA ARG A 391 24.42 5.45 24.96
C ARG A 391 24.85 5.54 26.42
N GLN A 392 24.80 6.72 27.03
CA GLN A 392 25.00 6.89 28.47
C GLN A 392 23.94 6.13 29.30
N ASN A 393 22.74 5.95 28.75
CA ASN A 393 21.61 5.22 29.36
C ASN A 393 21.57 3.72 28.99
N GLY A 394 22.55 3.22 28.24
CA GLY A 394 22.70 1.81 27.90
C GLY A 394 23.10 1.58 26.45
N LYS A 395 24.21 0.87 26.25
CA LYS A 395 24.72 0.52 24.92
C LYS A 395 23.79 -0.38 24.09
N ASP A 396 22.90 -1.12 24.76
CA ASP A 396 22.02 -2.12 24.11
C ASP A 396 20.74 -1.49 23.53
N TRP A 397 20.50 -0.20 23.75
CA TRP A 397 19.40 0.52 23.11
C TRP A 397 19.56 0.53 21.59
N LYS A 398 18.51 0.13 20.87
CA LYS A 398 18.43 0.31 19.43
C LYS A 398 17.95 1.72 19.12
N ILE A 399 18.56 2.32 18.09
CA ILE A 399 18.26 3.68 17.63
C ILE A 399 17.80 3.59 16.19
N GLY A 400 16.68 4.24 15.90
CA GLY A 400 16.09 4.35 14.58
C GLY A 400 16.15 5.80 14.09
N LEU A 401 16.33 6.03 12.80
CA LEU A 401 16.23 7.36 12.20
C LEU A 401 15.61 7.24 10.81
N ALA A 402 14.55 8.01 10.57
CA ALA A 402 14.13 8.37 9.21
C ALA A 402 14.66 9.77 8.90
N GLY A 403 15.38 9.93 7.79
CA GLY A 403 15.87 11.25 7.41
C GLY A 403 16.74 11.32 6.17
N SER A 404 17.25 12.53 5.94
CA SER A 404 18.29 12.78 4.95
C SER A 404 19.65 12.23 5.39
N ARG A 405 20.71 12.53 4.63
CA ARG A 405 22.08 12.13 4.96
C ARG A 405 22.49 12.64 6.34
N ILE A 406 23.01 11.74 7.17
CA ILE A 406 23.59 12.03 8.49
C ILE A 406 25.11 11.77 8.47
N ALA A 407 25.85 12.33 9.43
CA ALA A 407 27.27 12.05 9.59
C ALA A 407 27.56 10.55 9.87
N ALA A 408 28.64 10.01 9.29
CA ALA A 408 28.93 8.57 9.33
C ALA A 408 29.11 8.00 10.74
N ASP A 409 29.61 8.80 11.67
CA ASP A 409 29.77 8.39 13.07
C ASP A 409 28.43 8.30 13.82
N ILE A 410 27.42 9.04 13.39
CA ILE A 410 26.03 8.86 13.85
C ILE A 410 25.43 7.63 13.16
N GLU A 411 25.62 7.51 11.85
CA GLU A 411 25.06 6.42 11.04
C GLU A 411 25.45 5.03 11.58
N ASN A 412 26.70 4.87 12.02
CA ASN A 412 27.21 3.63 12.59
C ASN A 412 26.57 3.25 13.94
N GLU A 413 25.89 4.18 14.61
CA GLU A 413 25.17 3.94 15.87
C GLU A 413 23.71 3.52 15.62
N LEU A 414 23.22 3.60 14.38
CA LEU A 414 21.84 3.31 14.04
C LEU A 414 21.62 1.81 13.79
N TYR A 415 20.60 1.28 14.45
CA TYR A 415 20.09 -0.07 14.20
C TYR A 415 19.16 -0.07 12.97
N ASP A 416 18.28 0.93 12.90
CA ASP A 416 17.36 1.15 11.79
C ASP A 416 17.64 2.51 11.15
N TYR A 417 18.08 2.51 9.90
CA TYR A 417 18.31 3.74 9.15
C TYR A 417 17.53 3.75 7.85
N CYS A 418 16.52 4.62 7.83
CA CYS A 418 15.66 4.89 6.71
C CYS A 418 16.03 6.19 6.00
N THR A 419 16.63 6.08 4.82
CA THR A 419 17.12 7.23 4.04
C THR A 419 16.05 7.78 3.11
N LEU A 420 15.95 9.11 2.97
CA LEU A 420 15.11 9.72 1.95
C LEU A 420 15.56 9.24 0.55
N LEU A 421 14.60 8.94 -0.33
CA LEU A 421 14.88 8.46 -1.68
C LEU A 421 15.86 9.40 -2.41
N GLY A 422 16.96 8.82 -2.89
CA GLY A 422 18.03 9.55 -3.57
C GLY A 422 19.32 9.70 -2.77
N TYR A 423 19.30 9.41 -1.47
CA TYR A 423 20.52 9.39 -0.67
C TYR A 423 21.13 7.99 -0.61
N GLU A 424 22.46 7.96 -0.77
CA GLU A 424 23.27 6.76 -0.61
C GLU A 424 23.84 6.76 0.82
N ARG A 425 23.54 5.68 1.57
CA ARG A 425 24.04 5.44 2.93
C ARG A 425 25.54 5.14 2.93
N ALA A 426 26.25 5.50 4.00
CA ALA A 426 27.69 5.23 4.11
C ALA A 426 28.02 3.86 4.71
N SER A 427 27.06 3.26 5.42
CA SER A 427 27.19 2.03 6.21
C SER A 427 26.04 1.07 5.93
N THR A 428 26.20 -0.18 6.38
CA THR A 428 25.14 -1.18 6.34
C THR A 428 24.55 -1.30 7.74
N ASN A 429 23.29 -0.92 7.90
CA ASN A 429 22.56 -1.03 9.16
C ASN A 429 21.76 -2.34 9.20
N PRO A 430 21.52 -2.93 10.39
CA PRO A 430 20.70 -4.14 10.54
C PRO A 430 19.31 -4.04 9.88
N VAL A 431 18.67 -2.87 10.00
CA VAL A 431 17.50 -2.50 9.20
C VAL A 431 17.89 -1.30 8.33
N SER A 432 17.83 -1.51 7.03
CA SER A 432 18.25 -0.58 6.00
C SER A 432 17.10 -0.37 5.01
N THR A 433 16.33 0.70 5.18
CA THR A 433 15.14 1.00 4.35
C THR A 433 15.28 2.38 3.69
N PHE A 434 14.33 2.73 2.82
CA PHE A 434 14.22 4.09 2.29
C PHE A 434 12.77 4.58 2.38
N TYR A 435 12.57 5.89 2.31
CA TYR A 435 11.23 6.49 2.27
C TYR A 435 11.12 7.53 1.16
N THR A 436 9.88 7.81 0.76
CA THR A 436 9.54 9.03 0.01
C THR A 436 8.74 9.96 0.92
N SER A 437 9.01 11.25 0.83
CA SER A 437 8.29 12.30 1.57
C SER A 437 7.55 13.22 0.61
N CYS A 438 7.21 14.43 1.07
CA CYS A 438 6.72 15.46 0.17
C CYS A 438 7.76 15.92 -0.87
N SER A 439 9.05 15.60 -0.66
CA SER A 439 10.17 16.08 -1.48
C SER A 439 10.30 15.39 -2.84
N GLN A 440 9.60 14.29 -3.06
CA GLN A 440 9.60 13.59 -4.35
C GLN A 440 8.24 13.73 -5.02
N MET A 441 8.19 14.28 -6.24
CA MET A 441 6.95 14.26 -7.03
C MET A 441 6.65 12.86 -7.57
N PHE A 442 7.69 12.13 -7.98
CA PHE A 442 7.62 10.77 -8.51
C PHE A 442 8.91 10.02 -8.14
N PRO A 443 8.86 8.70 -7.86
CA PRO A 443 7.65 7.96 -7.55
C PRO A 443 7.09 8.38 -6.19
N ASN A 444 5.77 8.35 -5.98
CA ASN A 444 5.15 8.64 -4.69
C ASN A 444 3.75 7.97 -4.55
N ASN A 445 3.20 8.01 -3.34
CA ASN A 445 1.86 7.54 -2.96
C ASN A 445 0.75 8.57 -3.26
N TYR A 446 1.02 9.51 -4.14
CA TYR A 446 0.10 10.59 -4.44
C TYR A 446 -1.10 10.11 -5.27
N VAL A 447 -2.18 10.89 -5.18
CA VAL A 447 -3.38 10.71 -5.99
C VAL A 447 -3.58 11.98 -6.80
N SER A 448 -2.97 11.98 -7.97
CA SER A 448 -3.18 13.01 -8.99
C SER A 448 -3.42 12.40 -10.37
N LYS A 449 -3.90 13.21 -11.33
CA LYS A 449 -4.07 12.75 -12.72
C LYS A 449 -2.76 12.33 -13.39
N GLU A 450 -1.62 12.83 -12.91
CA GLU A 450 -0.30 12.58 -13.49
C GLU A 450 0.40 11.34 -12.89
N THR A 451 -0.08 10.84 -11.74
CA THR A 451 0.52 9.70 -11.01
C THR A 451 -0.02 8.35 -11.47
N SER A 452 0.80 7.31 -11.40
CA SER A 452 0.45 5.92 -11.70
C SER A 452 0.53 5.05 -10.44
N PRO A 453 -0.47 4.19 -10.14
CA PRO A 453 -0.39 3.19 -9.09
C PRO A 453 0.85 2.27 -9.16
N ALA A 454 1.48 2.13 -10.33
CA ALA A 454 2.73 1.38 -10.49
C ALA A 454 3.90 1.96 -9.65
N GLU A 455 3.84 3.25 -9.30
CA GLU A 455 4.82 3.89 -8.42
C GLU A 455 4.91 3.20 -7.05
N MET A 456 3.83 2.57 -6.58
CA MET A 456 3.82 1.84 -5.31
C MET A 456 4.45 0.45 -5.41
N VAL A 457 4.27 -0.25 -6.54
CA VAL A 457 4.99 -1.50 -6.82
C VAL A 457 6.48 -1.22 -6.96
N TRP A 458 6.82 -0.10 -7.60
CA TRP A 458 8.19 0.33 -7.83
C TRP A 458 9.01 0.45 -6.55
N MET A 459 8.40 0.85 -5.43
CA MET A 459 9.12 0.99 -4.15
C MET A 459 9.83 -0.30 -3.73
N SER A 460 9.16 -1.44 -3.88
CA SER A 460 9.70 -2.73 -3.47
C SER A 460 10.76 -3.25 -4.45
N TRP A 461 10.57 -2.99 -5.75
CA TRP A 461 11.58 -3.31 -6.76
C TRP A 461 12.85 -2.47 -6.60
N TYR A 462 12.72 -1.21 -6.21
CA TYR A 462 13.87 -0.36 -5.87
C TYR A 462 14.58 -0.83 -4.60
N ALA A 463 13.83 -1.24 -3.57
CA ALA A 463 14.43 -1.86 -2.39
C ALA A 463 15.26 -3.09 -2.77
N ALA A 464 14.72 -3.98 -3.61
CA ALA A 464 15.43 -5.15 -4.11
C ALA A 464 16.68 -4.78 -4.93
N SER A 465 16.59 -3.81 -5.84
CA SER A 465 17.71 -3.41 -6.70
C SER A 465 18.88 -2.80 -5.92
N LYS A 466 18.58 -2.15 -4.79
CA LYS A 466 19.55 -1.54 -3.88
C LYS A 466 20.00 -2.45 -2.73
N GLY A 467 19.44 -3.66 -2.63
CA GLY A 467 19.73 -4.57 -1.50
C GLY A 467 19.22 -4.05 -0.16
N LEU A 468 18.20 -3.19 -0.16
CA LEU A 468 17.54 -2.67 1.04
C LEU A 468 16.56 -3.70 1.61
N ASN A 469 16.27 -3.59 2.89
CA ASN A 469 15.33 -4.47 3.58
C ASN A 469 13.86 -4.14 3.26
N GLY A 470 13.55 -2.92 2.82
CA GLY A 470 12.18 -2.54 2.49
C GLY A 470 11.98 -1.03 2.36
N TYR A 471 10.79 -0.57 2.74
CA TYR A 471 10.31 0.79 2.51
C TYR A 471 9.54 1.31 3.72
N LEU A 472 9.70 2.59 3.99
CA LEU A 472 8.96 3.32 5.01
C LEU A 472 8.07 4.40 4.39
N ARG A 473 6.91 4.66 5.00
CA ARG A 473 6.10 5.85 4.71
C ARG A 473 5.54 6.46 5.99
N TRP A 474 5.65 7.77 6.12
CA TRP A 474 5.33 8.47 7.35
C TRP A 474 3.86 8.41 7.77
N ALA A 475 2.90 8.03 6.92
CA ALA A 475 1.50 8.06 7.31
C ALA A 475 0.60 7.00 6.67
N PHE A 476 0.04 6.13 7.51
CA PHE A 476 -0.99 5.17 7.14
C PHE A 476 -2.38 5.82 7.16
N ASP A 477 -2.70 6.51 8.26
CA ASP A 477 -4.04 6.92 8.67
C ASP A 477 -4.10 8.33 9.32
N TYR A 478 -3.21 9.26 8.92
CA TYR A 478 -3.18 10.63 9.46
C TYR A 478 -4.25 11.55 8.85
N TRP A 479 -5.53 11.20 9.01
CA TRP A 479 -6.64 11.97 8.45
C TRP A 479 -6.87 13.30 9.17
N LEU A 480 -6.96 14.40 8.42
CA LEU A 480 -7.36 15.71 8.96
C LEU A 480 -8.77 16.13 8.50
N SER A 481 -9.11 15.82 7.25
CA SER A 481 -10.41 16.09 6.66
C SER A 481 -11.54 15.31 7.36
N SER A 482 -12.66 15.99 7.62
CA SER A 482 -13.90 15.35 8.06
C SER A 482 -14.64 14.63 6.92
N ASP A 483 -14.36 14.97 5.66
CA ASP A 483 -14.82 14.21 4.50
C ASP A 483 -13.92 12.98 4.30
N PRO A 484 -14.43 11.73 4.45
CA PRO A 484 -13.66 10.50 4.31
C PRO A 484 -13.06 10.27 2.91
N LEU A 485 -13.58 10.96 1.89
CA LEU A 485 -13.14 10.82 0.50
C LEU A 485 -12.34 12.04 0.00
N ASN A 486 -12.10 13.04 0.86
CA ASN A 486 -11.18 14.12 0.55
C ASN A 486 -9.80 13.82 1.13
N ILE A 487 -8.80 13.78 0.26
CA ILE A 487 -7.43 13.38 0.59
C ILE A 487 -6.43 14.51 0.39
N GLN A 488 -6.93 15.74 0.25
CA GLN A 488 -6.16 16.96 0.10
C GLN A 488 -5.83 17.55 1.48
N ASP A 489 -5.30 16.73 2.39
CA ASP A 489 -4.93 17.15 3.74
C ASP A 489 -3.68 18.03 3.74
N GLY A 490 -3.69 19.07 4.59
CA GLY A 490 -2.58 20.02 4.70
C GLY A 490 -2.20 20.69 3.38
N THR A 491 -0.92 21.02 3.24
CA THR A 491 -0.34 21.72 2.09
C THR A 491 0.40 20.79 1.12
N ASN A 492 0.40 19.48 1.36
CA ASN A 492 1.08 18.52 0.50
C ASN A 492 0.17 18.04 -0.64
N THR A 493 0.75 17.33 -1.60
CA THR A 493 -0.03 16.69 -2.67
C THR A 493 -0.97 15.65 -2.07
N ALA A 494 -2.17 15.58 -2.64
CA ALA A 494 -3.23 14.69 -2.21
C ALA A 494 -2.77 13.23 -2.06
N GLY A 495 -3.14 12.60 -0.94
CA GLY A 495 -2.76 11.23 -0.59
C GLY A 495 -1.47 11.10 0.23
N ASP A 496 -0.78 12.19 0.55
CA ASP A 496 0.44 12.15 1.36
C ASP A 496 0.19 11.71 2.83
N PHE A 497 -0.90 12.19 3.41
CA PHE A 497 -1.20 12.05 4.84
C PHE A 497 -1.86 10.70 5.18
N HIS A 498 -2.33 9.95 4.19
CA HIS A 498 -2.88 8.63 4.44
C HIS A 498 -2.93 7.75 3.18
N MET A 499 -2.71 6.46 3.38
CA MET A 499 -2.74 5.45 2.32
C MET A 499 -4.09 4.78 2.16
N ILE A 500 -4.96 4.88 3.16
CA ILE A 500 -6.23 4.16 3.24
C ILE A 500 -7.39 5.12 3.54
N TYR A 501 -8.61 4.60 3.44
CA TYR A 501 -9.86 5.33 3.59
C TYR A 501 -10.73 4.74 4.70
N ARG A 502 -11.83 5.43 5.00
CA ARG A 502 -12.81 5.02 6.01
C ARG A 502 -14.23 5.26 5.48
N THR A 503 -15.21 4.51 5.98
CA THR A 503 -16.62 4.69 5.56
C THR A 503 -17.21 6.00 6.05
N ASP A 504 -16.89 6.38 7.29
CA ASP A 504 -17.43 7.55 7.98
C ASP A 504 -16.55 7.92 9.19
N ASN A 505 -17.02 8.86 10.02
CA ASN A 505 -16.37 9.29 11.26
C ASN A 505 -17.13 8.79 12.49
N THR A 506 -17.61 7.55 12.54
CA THR A 506 -18.35 7.01 13.68
C THR A 506 -17.62 5.82 14.33
N ALA A 507 -18.07 5.39 15.50
CA ALA A 507 -17.56 4.18 16.16
C ALA A 507 -17.80 2.89 15.36
N SER A 508 -18.62 2.94 14.30
CA SER A 508 -18.85 1.84 13.36
C SER A 508 -18.10 1.97 12.03
N SER A 509 -17.20 2.94 11.93
CA SER A 509 -16.41 3.18 10.71
C SER A 509 -15.58 1.95 10.34
N LYS A 510 -15.47 1.67 9.05
CA LYS A 510 -14.71 0.54 8.51
C LYS A 510 -13.61 1.00 7.59
N ALA A 511 -12.50 0.25 7.58
CA ALA A 511 -11.40 0.47 6.66
C ALA A 511 -11.82 0.23 5.21
N ILE A 512 -11.36 1.11 4.32
CA ILE A 512 -11.48 0.97 2.86
C ILE A 512 -10.06 1.03 2.29
N ALA A 513 -9.65 -0.03 1.61
CA ALA A 513 -8.33 -0.08 0.98
C ALA A 513 -8.25 0.91 -0.19
N SER A 514 -7.05 1.39 -0.49
CA SER A 514 -6.79 2.13 -1.72
C SER A 514 -6.18 1.23 -2.80
N ILE A 515 -6.29 1.66 -4.06
CA ILE A 515 -5.49 1.08 -5.15
C ILE A 515 -4.00 1.14 -4.80
N ARG A 516 -3.52 2.26 -4.26
CA ARG A 516 -2.11 2.47 -3.88
C ARG A 516 -1.63 1.44 -2.86
N PHE A 517 -2.45 1.13 -1.86
CA PHE A 517 -2.11 0.17 -0.82
C PHE A 517 -2.04 -1.27 -1.35
N GLU A 518 -2.96 -1.67 -2.22
CA GLU A 518 -2.90 -2.99 -2.88
C GLU A 518 -1.68 -3.09 -3.81
N MET A 519 -1.31 -2.02 -4.51
CA MET A 519 -0.12 -1.99 -5.35
C MET A 519 1.18 -2.02 -4.53
N LEU A 520 1.22 -1.37 -3.37
CA LEU A 520 2.36 -1.52 -2.44
C LEU A 520 2.50 -2.97 -2.00
N ARG A 521 1.40 -3.60 -1.57
CA ARG A 521 1.40 -5.01 -1.18
C ARG A 521 1.86 -5.91 -2.32
N GLU A 522 1.46 -5.63 -3.56
CA GLU A 522 1.90 -6.38 -4.72
C GLU A 522 3.43 -6.30 -4.91
N GLY A 523 4.01 -5.10 -4.82
CA GLY A 523 5.46 -4.92 -4.86
C GLY A 523 6.19 -5.71 -3.77
N ILE A 524 5.63 -5.77 -2.56
CA ILE A 524 6.20 -6.55 -1.45
C ILE A 524 6.21 -8.04 -1.78
N GLN A 525 5.14 -8.58 -2.37
CA GLN A 525 5.12 -9.97 -2.83
C GLN A 525 6.19 -10.22 -3.89
N ASP A 526 6.38 -9.29 -4.82
CA ASP A 526 7.44 -9.40 -5.83
C ASP A 526 8.83 -9.40 -5.20
N TYR A 527 9.08 -8.56 -4.19
CA TYR A 527 10.34 -8.58 -3.44
C TYR A 527 10.61 -9.96 -2.82
N GLU A 528 9.61 -10.59 -2.20
CA GLU A 528 9.77 -11.93 -1.64
C GLU A 528 10.03 -12.98 -2.73
N LYS A 529 9.37 -12.89 -3.90
CA LYS A 529 9.66 -13.77 -5.04
C LYS A 529 11.08 -13.58 -5.55
N ILE A 530 11.54 -12.33 -5.70
CA ILE A 530 12.90 -11.99 -6.15
C ILE A 530 13.97 -12.63 -5.25
N LYS A 531 13.68 -12.81 -3.96
CA LYS A 531 14.60 -13.50 -3.05
C LYS A 531 14.60 -15.02 -3.19
N ILE A 532 13.56 -15.59 -3.78
CA ILE A 532 13.39 -17.04 -3.95
C ILE A 532 13.90 -17.49 -5.32
N VAL A 533 13.66 -16.72 -6.38
CA VAL A 533 14.14 -17.02 -7.73
C VAL A 533 15.36 -16.18 -8.09
N SER A 534 16.35 -16.80 -8.73
CA SER A 534 17.54 -16.12 -9.23
C SER A 534 17.77 -16.50 -10.69
N ALA A 535 17.89 -15.49 -11.55
CA ALA A 535 18.23 -15.67 -12.95
C ALA A 535 18.95 -14.42 -13.48
N PRO A 536 19.91 -14.55 -14.41
CA PRO A 536 20.63 -13.40 -14.97
C PRO A 536 19.72 -12.33 -15.58
N ALA A 537 18.58 -12.74 -16.16
CA ALA A 537 17.58 -11.82 -16.70
C ALA A 537 16.89 -11.00 -15.60
N LEU A 538 16.66 -11.59 -14.42
CA LEU A 538 16.11 -10.89 -13.26
C LEU A 538 17.11 -9.88 -12.69
N ASP A 539 18.40 -10.25 -12.62
CA ASP A 539 19.45 -9.33 -12.18
C ASP A 539 19.56 -8.10 -13.10
N ALA A 540 19.41 -8.30 -14.42
CA ALA A 540 19.37 -7.20 -15.38
C ALA A 540 18.10 -6.35 -15.22
N ALA A 541 16.95 -6.98 -14.97
CA ALA A 541 15.69 -6.29 -14.72
C ALA A 541 15.77 -5.42 -13.44
N LEU A 542 16.33 -5.95 -12.35
CA LEU A 542 16.55 -5.21 -11.11
C LEU A 542 17.43 -3.97 -11.34
N LYS A 543 18.52 -4.11 -12.09
CA LYS A 543 19.41 -2.98 -12.43
C LYS A 543 18.74 -1.88 -13.25
N SER A 544 17.64 -2.18 -13.94
CA SER A 544 16.84 -1.17 -14.65
C SER A 544 15.95 -0.33 -13.73
N VAL A 545 15.79 -0.74 -12.47
CA VAL A 545 15.01 -0.03 -11.46
C VAL A 545 15.93 0.88 -10.66
N ASP A 546 16.07 2.11 -11.15
CA ASP A 546 16.79 3.21 -10.51
C ASP A 546 15.89 4.42 -10.24
N ILE A 547 16.38 5.43 -9.52
CA ILE A 547 15.61 6.63 -9.14
C ILE A 547 14.91 7.28 -10.35
N ALA A 548 15.58 7.35 -11.51
CA ALA A 548 15.01 7.97 -12.71
C ALA A 548 13.84 7.16 -13.28
N SER A 549 13.92 5.83 -13.20
CA SER A 549 12.86 4.92 -13.66
C SER A 549 11.53 5.10 -12.90
N GLY A 550 11.56 5.66 -11.68
CA GLY A 550 10.36 5.93 -10.89
C GLY A 550 9.39 6.92 -11.54
N ARG A 551 9.88 7.85 -12.37
CA ARG A 551 9.02 8.74 -13.18
C ARG A 551 8.27 8.01 -14.29
N THR A 552 8.78 6.85 -14.69
CA THR A 552 8.18 5.95 -15.67
C THR A 552 7.88 4.59 -15.04
N ALA A 553 7.42 4.59 -13.77
CA ALA A 553 7.23 3.38 -12.99
C ALA A 553 6.38 2.35 -13.72
N GLU A 554 5.26 2.75 -14.34
CA GLU A 554 4.38 1.84 -15.07
C GLU A 554 5.10 1.04 -16.16
N LYS A 555 5.86 1.72 -17.03
CA LYS A 555 6.62 1.06 -18.09
C LYS A 555 7.68 0.12 -17.51
N THR A 556 8.39 0.58 -16.49
CA THR A 556 9.49 -0.17 -15.87
C THR A 556 8.95 -1.43 -15.21
N ILE A 557 7.92 -1.30 -14.39
CA ILE A 557 7.34 -2.39 -13.60
C ILE A 557 6.61 -3.41 -14.47
N LEU A 558 5.89 -2.98 -15.51
CA LEU A 558 5.32 -3.92 -16.47
C LEU A 558 6.39 -4.83 -17.10
N ASN A 559 7.54 -4.26 -17.45
CA ASN A 559 8.65 -5.03 -18.02
C ASN A 559 9.30 -5.96 -16.99
N THR A 560 9.59 -5.47 -15.79
CA THR A 560 10.30 -6.29 -14.78
C THR A 560 9.42 -7.40 -14.20
N GLN A 561 8.13 -7.14 -13.95
CA GLN A 561 7.18 -8.17 -13.54
C GLN A 561 6.96 -9.20 -14.65
N HIS A 562 6.95 -8.79 -15.91
CA HIS A 562 6.85 -9.74 -17.03
C HIS A 562 8.03 -10.74 -17.01
N ILE A 563 9.25 -10.25 -16.82
CA ILE A 563 10.45 -11.11 -16.71
C ILE A 563 10.34 -12.04 -15.51
N LEU A 564 9.95 -11.54 -14.33
CA LEU A 564 9.75 -12.37 -13.13
C LEU A 564 8.71 -13.47 -13.35
N LYS A 565 7.61 -13.14 -14.02
CA LYS A 565 6.55 -14.10 -14.37
C LYS A 565 7.01 -15.14 -15.38
N GLN A 566 7.78 -14.75 -16.39
CA GLN A 566 8.39 -15.69 -17.35
C GLN A 566 9.34 -16.66 -16.64
N ILE A 567 10.18 -16.16 -15.73
CA ILE A 567 11.07 -17.01 -14.93
C ILE A 567 10.27 -17.97 -14.07
N SER A 568 9.17 -17.51 -13.47
CA SER A 568 8.33 -18.33 -12.59
C SER A 568 7.54 -19.42 -13.32
N ALA A 569 7.27 -19.24 -14.61
CA ALA A 569 6.52 -20.19 -15.44
C ALA A 569 7.38 -21.36 -15.96
N ASN A 570 8.71 -21.20 -15.96
CA ASN A 570 9.68 -22.20 -16.40
C ASN A 570 10.25 -22.93 -15.19
#